data_AF-A0A925XVC5-F1
#
_entry.id   AF-A0A925XVC5-F1
#
_cell.length_a   1.000
_cell.length_b   1.000
_cell.length_c   1.000
_cell.angle_alpha   90.00
_cell.angle_beta   90.00
_cell.angle_gamma   90.00
#
_symmetry.space_group_name_H-M   'P 1'
#
loop_
_entity.id
_entity.type
_entity.pdbx_description
1 polymer ?
#
loop_
_entity_poly.entity_id
_entity_poly.type
_entity_poly.pdbx_seq_one_letter_code
_entity_poly.pdbx_strand_id
1 'polypeptide(L)'
;MSTNQKITTFLWFDNQAEEAMHYYVSIFKDSKIVDVTRNGQGGPGPVGSFLFGTFQLEGQEFIALNGGPAFQFTEAVSLYVNCDSQEEVDALWAKLS
;
A
#
# COMPACT_ATOMS: atom_id res chain seq x y z
N MET A 1 16.31 2.62 12.47
CA MET A 1 15.73 3.85 13.05
C MET A 1 14.42 4.06 12.34
N SER A 2 13.29 4.17 13.06
CA SER A 2 12.03 4.56 12.44
C SER A 2 12.20 5.97 11.88
N THR A 3 12.24 6.09 10.57
CA THR A 3 12.20 7.36 9.86
C THR A 3 10.85 8.00 10.16
N ASN A 4 10.86 9.10 10.91
CA ASN A 4 9.64 9.83 11.26
C ASN A 4 9.15 10.61 10.03
N GLN A 5 8.48 9.90 9.11
CA GLN A 5 7.92 10.48 7.89
C GLN A 5 6.89 11.54 8.25
N LYS A 6 7.17 12.79 7.86
CA LYS A 6 6.24 13.92 8.08
C LYS A 6 5.11 13.98 7.05
N ILE A 7 5.34 13.39 5.88
CA ILE A 7 4.39 13.34 4.76
C ILE A 7 4.35 11.89 4.28
N THR A 8 3.14 11.37 4.09
CA THR A 8 2.90 9.97 3.74
C THR A 8 2.00 9.89 2.52
N THR A 9 2.41 9.10 1.54
CA THR A 9 1.60 8.82 0.35
C THR A 9 0.37 8.01 0.75
N PHE A 10 -0.80 8.45 0.27
CA PHE A 10 -2.08 7.85 0.60
C PHE A 10 -2.72 7.29 -0.68
N LEU A 11 -2.99 5.99 -0.69
CA LEU A 11 -3.45 5.23 -1.84
C LEU A 11 -4.93 4.88 -1.69
N TRP A 12 -5.73 5.29 -2.67
CA TRP A 12 -7.17 5.04 -2.70
C TRP A 12 -7.47 3.79 -3.50
N PHE A 13 -8.09 2.80 -2.87
CA PHE A 13 -8.60 1.60 -3.52
C PHE A 13 -10.13 1.57 -3.43
N ASP A 14 -10.74 0.75 -4.29
CA ASP A 14 -12.17 0.49 -4.24
C ASP A 14 -12.49 -0.33 -2.97
N ASN A 15 -12.04 -1.58 -2.93
CA ASN A 15 -12.30 -2.52 -1.85
C ASN A 15 -11.14 -3.50 -1.55
N GLN A 16 -10.01 -3.37 -2.25
CA GLN A 16 -8.89 -4.30 -2.26
C GLN A 16 -7.61 -3.75 -1.59
N ALA A 17 -7.70 -2.67 -0.80
CA ALA A 17 -6.55 -2.05 -0.16
C ALA A 17 -5.75 -3.02 0.71
N GLU A 18 -6.43 -3.83 1.54
CA GLU A 18 -5.76 -4.77 2.44
C GLU A 18 -4.99 -5.85 1.68
N GLU A 19 -5.60 -6.41 0.64
CA GLU A 19 -4.95 -7.38 -0.25
C GLU A 19 -3.74 -6.76 -0.93
N ALA A 20 -3.88 -5.54 -1.46
CA ALA A 20 -2.79 -4.81 -2.10
C ALA A 20 -1.62 -4.56 -1.13
N MET A 21 -1.90 -4.15 0.12
CA MET A 21 -0.87 -3.99 1.16
C MET A 21 -0.09 -5.29 1.39
N HIS A 22 -0.80 -6.40 1.60
CA HIS A 22 -0.17 -7.70 1.80
C HIS A 22 0.62 -8.15 0.57
N TYR A 23 0.10 -7.88 -0.63
CA TYR A 23 0.77 -8.18 -1.87
C TYR A 23 2.10 -7.44 -1.99
N TYR A 24 2.09 -6.12 -1.85
CA TYR A 24 3.31 -5.32 -1.95
C TYR A 24 4.34 -5.68 -0.88
N VAL A 25 3.91 -5.88 0.37
CA VAL A 25 4.80 -6.31 1.47
C VAL A 25 5.44 -7.66 1.18
N SER A 26 4.78 -8.56 0.44
CA SER A 26 5.35 -9.86 0.04
C SER A 26 6.41 -9.77 -1.06
N ILE A 27 6.43 -8.66 -1.81
CA ILE A 27 7.31 -8.46 -2.98
C ILE A 27 8.65 -7.86 -2.55
N PHE A 28 8.59 -6.80 -1.74
CA PHE A 28 9.75 -5.98 -1.38
C PHE A 28 10.45 -6.48 -0.11
N LYS A 29 11.75 -6.18 0.00
CA LYS A 29 12.55 -6.44 1.20
C LYS A 29 12.29 -5.31 2.21
N ASP A 30 12.70 -5.52 3.47
CA ASP A 30 12.48 -4.59 4.59
C ASP A 30 11.07 -3.96 4.62
N SER A 31 10.07 -4.83 4.44
CA SER A 31 8.67 -4.46 4.25
C SER A 31 7.80 -5.12 5.31
N LYS A 32 6.75 -4.42 5.75
CA LYS A 32 5.84 -4.93 6.79
C LYS A 32 4.50 -4.19 6.79
N ILE A 33 3.47 -4.86 7.29
CA ILE A 33 2.26 -4.19 7.73
C ILE A 33 2.55 -3.52 9.07
N VAL A 34 2.23 -2.23 9.18
CA VAL A 34 2.48 -1.43 10.39
C VAL A 34 1.24 -1.40 11.28
N ASP A 35 0.08 -1.09 10.69
CA ASP A 35 -1.19 -1.02 11.41
C ASP A 35 -2.37 -1.27 10.48
N VAL A 36 -3.49 -1.74 11.04
CA VAL A 36 -4.76 -1.96 10.33
C VAL A 36 -5.92 -1.43 11.16
N THR A 37 -6.67 -0.50 10.58
CA THR A 37 -7.91 0.01 11.15
C THR A 37 -9.13 -0.60 10.46
N ARG A 38 -10.08 -1.08 11.26
CA ARG A 38 -11.35 -1.67 10.80
C ARG A 38 -12.52 -0.71 10.99
N ASN A 39 -13.56 -0.88 10.18
CA ASN A 39 -14.82 -0.15 10.33
C ASN A 39 -15.48 -0.48 11.67
N GLY A 40 -15.83 0.55 12.44
CA GLY A 40 -16.68 0.44 13.63
C GLY A 40 -18.17 0.60 13.31
N GLN A 41 -19.02 0.59 14.35
CA GLN A 41 -20.43 0.95 14.18
C GLN A 41 -20.53 2.42 13.71
N GLY A 42 -21.25 2.65 12.62
CA GLY A 42 -21.38 3.98 11.99
C GLY A 42 -20.29 4.34 10.98
N GLY A 43 -19.36 3.42 10.71
CA GLY A 43 -18.39 3.57 9.62
C GLY A 43 -19.02 3.46 8.23
N PRO A 44 -18.30 3.84 7.16
CA PRO A 44 -18.79 3.78 5.78
C PRO A 44 -18.94 2.36 5.24
N GLY A 45 -18.29 1.37 5.86
CA GLY A 45 -18.35 -0.04 5.46
C GLY A 45 -18.92 -0.97 6.55
N PRO A 46 -19.09 -2.27 6.25
CA PRO A 46 -19.53 -3.26 7.22
C PRO A 46 -18.63 -3.29 8.46
N VAL A 47 -19.21 -3.44 9.65
CA VAL A 47 -18.45 -3.50 10.90
C VAL A 47 -17.41 -4.63 10.84
N GLY A 48 -16.17 -4.34 11.21
CA GLY A 48 -15.05 -5.28 11.16
C GLY A 48 -14.37 -5.40 9.80
N SER A 49 -14.94 -4.84 8.73
CA SER A 49 -14.26 -4.79 7.42
C SER A 49 -13.06 -3.82 7.46
N PHE A 50 -12.11 -4.01 6.55
CA PHE A 50 -10.98 -3.08 6.38
C PHE A 50 -11.47 -1.67 6.07
N LEU A 51 -10.95 -0.68 6.79
CA LEU A 51 -11.15 0.73 6.46
C LEU A 51 -9.88 1.27 5.81
N PHE A 52 -8.81 1.41 6.58
CA PHE A 52 -7.49 1.80 6.09
C PHE A 52 -6.38 1.10 6.89
N GLY A 53 -5.15 1.15 6.38
CA GLY A 53 -4.00 0.57 7.04
C GLY A 53 -2.70 1.24 6.59
N THR A 54 -1.68 1.09 7.42
CA THR A 54 -0.32 1.59 7.15
C THR A 54 0.59 0.41 6.86
N PHE A 55 1.40 0.52 5.83
CA PHE A 55 2.40 -0.48 5.46
C PHE A 55 3.71 0.20 5.06
N GLN A 56 4.81 -0.52 5.18
CA GLN A 56 6.15 -0.06 4.84
C GLN A 56 6.68 -0.92 3.69
N LEU A 57 7.25 -0.28 2.67
CA LEU A 57 8.03 -0.91 1.60
C LEU A 57 9.44 -0.31 1.57
N GLU A 58 10.50 -1.14 1.65
CA GLU A 58 11.90 -0.70 1.61
C GLU A 58 12.19 0.51 2.54
N GLY A 59 11.63 0.48 3.75
CA GLY A 59 11.80 1.56 4.74
C GLY A 59 10.88 2.79 4.57
N GLN A 60 10.03 2.86 3.54
CA GLN A 60 9.07 3.95 3.31
C GLN A 60 7.63 3.53 3.67
N GLU A 61 6.96 4.31 4.50
CA GLU A 61 5.56 4.13 4.88
C GLU A 61 4.58 4.71 3.85
N PHE A 62 3.47 4.00 3.68
CA PHE A 62 2.32 4.30 2.84
C PHE A 62 1.03 4.01 3.61
N ILE A 63 -0.05 4.72 3.27
CA ILE A 63 -1.39 4.42 3.76
C ILE A 63 -2.24 3.93 2.60
N ALA A 64 -3.04 2.88 2.80
CA ALA A 64 -4.04 2.41 1.86
C ALA A 64 -5.44 2.44 2.48
N LEU A 65 -6.44 2.87 1.70
CA LEU A 65 -7.84 3.02 2.11
C LEU A 65 -8.75 2.30 1.14
N ASN A 66 -9.78 1.62 1.67
CA ASN A 66 -10.96 1.24 0.90
C ASN A 66 -11.96 2.40 0.90
N GLY A 67 -11.94 3.20 -0.16
CA GLY A 67 -12.79 4.38 -0.30
C GLY A 67 -13.92 4.21 -1.32
N GLY A 68 -14.02 3.06 -1.97
CA GLY A 68 -14.99 2.80 -3.04
C GLY A 68 -14.54 3.30 -4.42
N PRO A 69 -15.34 3.09 -5.47
CA PRO A 69 -14.90 3.13 -6.87
C PRO A 69 -14.81 4.56 -7.46
N ALA A 70 -14.99 5.59 -6.64
CA ALA A 70 -15.10 6.98 -7.09
C ALA A 70 -13.80 7.52 -7.73
N PHE A 71 -12.64 7.02 -7.27
CA PHE A 71 -11.34 7.44 -7.75
C PHE A 71 -10.52 6.23 -8.18
N GLN A 72 -9.74 6.40 -9.25
CA GLN A 72 -8.89 5.36 -9.82
C GLN A 72 -7.45 5.89 -9.93
N PHE A 73 -6.49 4.98 -9.86
CA PHE A 73 -5.11 5.32 -10.15
C PHE A 73 -4.96 5.78 -11.60
N THR A 74 -4.02 6.70 -11.80
CA THR A 74 -3.58 7.17 -13.12
C THR A 74 -2.07 7.27 -13.09
N GLU A 75 -1.44 7.37 -14.25
CA GLU A 75 0.00 7.49 -14.40
C GLU A 75 0.55 8.82 -13.84
N ALA A 76 -0.32 9.78 -13.52
CA ALA A 76 0.06 11.07 -12.95
C ALA A 76 0.73 10.96 -11.57
N VAL A 77 0.42 9.90 -10.81
CA VAL A 77 1.12 9.56 -9.57
C VAL A 77 1.61 8.13 -9.69
N SER A 78 2.93 7.95 -9.68
CA SER A 78 3.59 6.65 -9.76
C SER A 78 4.68 6.54 -8.70
N LEU A 79 5.02 5.29 -8.36
CA LEU A 79 6.15 4.98 -7.49
C LEU A 79 7.30 4.48 -8.36
N TYR A 80 8.48 5.03 -8.11
CA TYR A 80 9.69 4.63 -8.82
C TYR A 80 10.59 3.83 -7.88
N VAL A 81 11.01 2.65 -8.31
CA VAL A 81 11.93 1.78 -7.56
C VAL A 81 13.31 1.88 -8.20
N ASN A 82 14.28 2.37 -7.44
CA ASN A 82 15.69 2.32 -7.86
C ASN A 82 16.17 0.88 -7.67
N CYS A 83 16.40 0.16 -8.77
CA CYS A 83 16.92 -1.20 -8.74
C CYS A 83 18.45 -1.19 -8.95
N ASP A 84 19.16 -2.04 -8.23
CA ASP A 84 20.63 -2.12 -8.28
C ASP A 84 21.13 -3.06 -9.41
N SER A 85 20.25 -3.92 -9.95
CA SER A 85 20.61 -4.86 -11.02
C SER A 85 19.47 -5.17 -11.99
N GLN A 86 19.80 -5.75 -13.15
CA GLN A 86 18.80 -6.18 -14.14
C GLN A 86 17.95 -7.33 -13.60
N GLU A 87 18.52 -8.25 -12.81
CA GLU A 87 17.79 -9.35 -12.19
C GLU A 87 16.72 -8.85 -11.21
N GLU A 88 17.00 -7.76 -10.48
CA GLU A 88 16.02 -7.11 -9.61
C GLU A 88 14.89 -6.48 -10.43
N VAL A 89 15.22 -5.78 -11.51
CA VAL A 89 14.22 -5.24 -12.46
C VAL A 89 13.32 -6.36 -12.97
N ASP A 90 13.89 -7.45 -13.47
CA ASP A 90 13.15 -8.57 -14.05
C ASP A 90 12.25 -9.25 -13.00
N ALA A 91 12.76 -9.45 -11.78
CA ALA A 91 12.01 -10.07 -10.70
C ALA A 91 10.83 -9.21 -10.21
N LEU A 92 11.01 -7.90 -10.12
CA LEU A 92 9.94 -6.97 -9.75
C LEU A 92 8.92 -6.83 -10.88
N TRP A 93 9.38 -6.72 -12.13
CA TRP A 93 8.52 -6.66 -13.30
C TRP A 93 7.61 -7.88 -13.40
N ALA A 94 8.17 -9.09 -13.23
CA ALA A 94 7.41 -10.34 -13.31
C ALA A 94 6.31 -10.46 -12.23
N LYS A 95 6.45 -9.76 -11.10
CA LYS A 95 5.44 -9.74 -10.03
C LYS A 95 4.45 -8.60 -10.19
N LEU A 96 4.85 -7.45 -10.74
CA LEU A 96 4.03 -6.24 -10.72
C LEU A 96 3.29 -5.96 -12.04
N SER A 97 3.44 -6.83 -13.06
CA SER A 97 2.79 -6.70 -14.37
C SER A 97 1.61 -7.66 -14.60
#